data_AF-A0A059FVW7-F1
#
_entry.id   AF-A0A059FVW7-F1
#
_cell.length_a   1.000
_cell.length_b   1.000
_cell.length_c   1.000
_cell.angle_alpha   90.00
_cell.angle_beta   90.00
_cell.angle_gamma   90.00
#
_symmetry.space_group_name_H-M   'P 1'
#
loop_
_entity.id
_entity.type
_entity.pdbx_description
1 polymer ?
#
loop_
_entity_poly.entity_id
_entity_poly.type
_entity_poly.pdbx_seq_one_letter_code
_entity_poly.pdbx_strand_id
1 'polypeptide(L)'
;MMKPVLTLLATTALLAPLALAETKSFPAGDFSSINARGPIDVEFQTGPVPSIIVEQDDGDFSDIYIEQEGSELNLGRNSLRDKKGWARNVSVNVKNGRKIIKINGKRVPTYTVRVTAPALDGAAASQSARLDATGIASNAFSGSVSSSADLSLSGTAASADLRGSSSGDLDASAFLAESLTLDASSSSDIRAAVGGGSLDLEASSSTDVEVTAANTAQVVIDASSSADVIISGTCKDINISASSSADVEADDLDCVSGDIQASSGADISTSLSGSVKARASSGADISVHGNPASRDVQESSGGDIDFNG
;
A
#
# COMPACT_ATOMS: atom_id res chain seq x y z
N MET A 1 -50.36 0.55 -63.96
CA MET A 1 -50.41 0.46 -62.49
C MET A 1 -49.05 -0.02 -62.01
N MET A 2 -48.30 0.87 -61.34
CA MET A 2 -46.91 0.69 -60.94
C MET A 2 -46.81 -0.32 -59.79
N LYS A 3 -45.91 -1.30 -59.92
CA LYS A 3 -45.51 -2.21 -58.82
C LYS A 3 -44.47 -1.47 -57.96
N PRO A 4 -44.59 -1.45 -56.61
CA PRO A 4 -43.53 -0.88 -55.79
C PRO A 4 -42.37 -1.89 -55.73
N VAL A 5 -41.19 -1.45 -56.17
CA VAL A 5 -39.92 -2.15 -55.95
C VAL A 5 -39.47 -1.76 -54.55
N LEU A 6 -39.52 -2.71 -53.62
CA LEU A 6 -39.02 -2.55 -52.26
C LEU A 6 -37.52 -2.85 -52.27
N THR A 7 -36.69 -1.80 -52.30
CA THR A 7 -35.23 -1.92 -52.22
C THR A 7 -34.85 -2.30 -50.78
N LEU A 8 -34.49 -3.56 -50.59
CA LEU A 8 -33.98 -4.07 -49.32
C LEU A 8 -32.56 -3.52 -49.11
N LEU A 9 -32.42 -2.50 -48.26
CA LEU A 9 -31.13 -1.99 -47.82
C LEU A 9 -30.50 -3.04 -46.88
N ALA A 10 -29.55 -3.82 -47.39
CA ALA A 10 -28.75 -4.72 -46.55
C ALA A 10 -27.78 -3.87 -45.71
N THR A 11 -28.19 -3.51 -44.50
CA THR A 11 -27.29 -2.94 -43.49
C THR A 11 -26.40 -4.06 -42.96
N THR A 12 -25.23 -4.24 -43.58
CA THR A 12 -24.14 -5.03 -43.00
C THR A 12 -23.63 -4.29 -41.77
N ALA A 13 -24.07 -4.71 -40.59
CA ALA A 13 -23.41 -4.34 -39.35
C ALA A 13 -22.00 -4.93 -39.37
N LEU A 14 -20.98 -4.09 -39.57
CA LEU A 14 -19.61 -4.46 -39.23
C LEU A 14 -19.58 -4.64 -37.70
N LEU A 15 -19.70 -5.89 -37.22
CA LEU A 15 -19.18 -6.21 -35.91
C LEU A 15 -17.67 -6.07 -36.00
N ALA A 16 -17.14 -4.99 -35.41
CA ALA A 16 -15.71 -4.93 -35.13
C ALA A 16 -15.37 -6.15 -34.26
N PRO A 17 -14.31 -6.92 -34.58
CA PRO A 17 -13.87 -7.98 -33.71
C PRO A 17 -13.51 -7.35 -32.36
N LEU A 18 -14.15 -7.82 -31.29
CA LEU A 18 -13.62 -7.65 -29.95
C LEU A 18 -12.23 -8.27 -29.99
N ALA A 19 -11.18 -7.44 -29.92
CA ALA A 19 -9.84 -7.95 -29.67
C ALA A 19 -9.90 -8.61 -28.29
N LEU A 20 -9.97 -9.94 -28.27
CA LEU A 20 -9.88 -10.73 -27.07
C LEU A 20 -8.40 -10.76 -26.68
N ALA A 21 -8.06 -10.37 -25.45
CA ALA A 21 -6.72 -10.54 -24.93
C ALA A 21 -6.30 -12.01 -25.10
N GLU A 22 -5.09 -12.24 -25.61
CA GLU A 22 -4.53 -13.57 -25.73
C GLU A 22 -4.03 -14.02 -24.35
N THR A 23 -4.28 -15.30 -24.02
CA THR A 23 -3.94 -15.86 -22.71
C THR A 23 -2.94 -17.00 -22.83
N LYS A 24 -1.97 -17.08 -21.91
CA LYS A 24 -1.01 -18.19 -21.82
C LYS A 24 -0.90 -18.68 -20.38
N SER A 25 -1.00 -19.99 -20.18
CA SER A 25 -0.82 -20.63 -18.88
C SER A 25 0.65 -21.00 -18.64
N PHE A 26 1.10 -20.89 -17.39
CA PHE A 26 2.44 -21.22 -16.92
C PHE A 26 2.35 -22.24 -15.78
N PRO A 27 3.40 -23.08 -15.58
CA PRO A 27 3.44 -23.99 -14.43
C PRO A 27 3.34 -23.21 -13.11
N ALA A 28 2.43 -23.61 -12.24
CA ALA A 28 2.35 -23.11 -10.88
C ALA A 28 3.01 -24.14 -9.94
N GLY A 29 4.09 -23.73 -9.27
CA GLY A 29 4.69 -24.53 -8.19
C GLY A 29 4.14 -24.13 -6.82
N ASP A 30 4.75 -24.67 -5.78
CA ASP A 30 4.40 -24.36 -4.39
C ASP A 30 5.10 -23.07 -3.96
N PHE A 31 4.40 -21.94 -3.98
CA PHE A 31 4.89 -20.64 -3.50
C PHE A 31 3.95 -20.08 -2.42
N SER A 32 4.49 -19.20 -1.58
CA SER A 32 3.72 -18.44 -0.60
C SER A 32 4.04 -16.96 -0.61
N SER A 33 4.94 -16.50 -1.50
CA SER A 33 5.24 -15.08 -1.68
C SER A 33 5.25 -14.72 -3.16
N ILE A 34 4.82 -13.49 -3.48
CA ILE A 34 4.85 -12.92 -4.83
C ILE A 34 5.70 -11.66 -4.84
N ASN A 35 6.56 -11.53 -5.86
CA ASN A 35 7.44 -10.39 -6.05
C ASN A 35 7.29 -9.87 -7.48
N ALA A 36 6.51 -8.80 -7.64
CA ALA A 36 6.20 -8.15 -8.90
C ALA A 36 7.15 -6.97 -9.17
N ARG A 37 7.82 -6.99 -10.32
CA ARG A 37 8.82 -5.98 -10.70
C ARG A 37 8.63 -5.47 -12.11
N GLY A 38 8.58 -4.15 -12.26
CA GLY A 38 8.40 -3.50 -13.55
C GLY A 38 6.93 -3.28 -13.87
N PRO A 39 6.61 -2.58 -14.97
CA PRO A 39 5.23 -2.25 -15.34
C PRO A 39 4.51 -3.50 -15.86
N ILE A 40 4.00 -4.28 -14.91
CA ILE A 40 3.13 -5.44 -15.04
C ILE A 40 2.02 -5.31 -13.99
N ASP A 41 0.85 -5.86 -14.31
CA ASP A 41 -0.28 -5.93 -13.40
C ASP A 41 -0.40 -7.37 -12.92
N VAL A 42 -0.44 -7.58 -11.60
CA VAL A 42 -0.55 -8.90 -10.99
C VAL A 42 -1.80 -8.93 -10.12
N GLU A 43 -2.64 -9.93 -10.36
CA GLU A 43 -3.87 -10.16 -9.61
C GLU A 43 -3.76 -11.50 -8.91
N PHE A 44 -3.62 -11.48 -7.59
CA PHE A 44 -3.62 -12.68 -6.76
C PHE A 44 -4.97 -12.89 -6.09
N GLN A 45 -5.43 -14.14 -6.11
CA GLN A 45 -6.59 -14.60 -5.34
C GLN A 45 -6.30 -15.94 -4.66
N THR A 46 -6.63 -16.05 -3.38
CA THR A 46 -6.56 -17.33 -2.67
C THR A 46 -7.52 -18.36 -3.28
N GLY A 47 -7.02 -19.56 -3.56
CA GLY A 47 -7.81 -20.65 -4.11
C GLY A 47 -7.11 -22.02 -4.01
N PRO A 48 -7.87 -23.13 -3.99
CA PRO A 48 -7.33 -24.45 -3.69
C PRO A 48 -6.46 -25.05 -4.81
N VAL A 49 -6.52 -24.50 -6.02
CA VAL A 49 -5.79 -25.00 -7.19
C VAL A 49 -4.80 -23.92 -7.64
N PRO A 50 -3.48 -24.14 -7.46
CA PRO A 50 -2.48 -23.21 -7.94
C PRO A 50 -2.59 -22.99 -9.45
N SER A 51 -2.55 -21.74 -9.89
CA SER A 51 -2.57 -21.40 -11.31
C SER A 51 -1.85 -20.10 -11.59
N ILE A 52 -1.21 -20.01 -12.77
CA ILE A 52 -0.61 -18.79 -13.28
C ILE A 52 -1.06 -18.63 -14.74
N ILE A 53 -1.75 -17.53 -15.03
CA ILE A 53 -2.28 -17.20 -16.35
C ILE A 53 -1.86 -15.77 -16.69
N VAL A 54 -1.25 -15.58 -17.85
CA VAL A 54 -0.87 -14.25 -18.34
C VAL A 54 -1.78 -13.86 -19.49
N GLU A 55 -2.32 -12.64 -19.45
CA GLU A 55 -3.17 -12.03 -20.47
C GLU A 55 -2.45 -10.82 -21.09
N GLN A 56 -2.53 -10.68 -22.42
CA GLN A 56 -2.03 -9.49 -23.15
C GLN A 56 -2.64 -9.38 -24.56
N ASP A 57 -2.64 -8.18 -25.15
CA ASP A 57 -3.35 -7.87 -26.41
C ASP A 57 -2.54 -8.13 -27.70
N ASP A 58 -1.21 -8.14 -27.64
CA ASP A 58 -0.31 -8.06 -28.80
C ASP A 58 0.19 -9.44 -29.32
N GLY A 59 -0.16 -10.54 -28.63
CA GLY A 59 0.36 -11.89 -28.89
C GLY A 59 1.80 -12.18 -28.45
N ASP A 60 2.50 -11.18 -27.89
CA ASP A 60 3.91 -11.29 -27.54
C ASP A 60 4.10 -11.54 -26.04
N PHE A 61 4.50 -12.77 -25.70
CA PHE A 61 4.87 -13.19 -24.34
C PHE A 61 6.39 -13.35 -24.16
N SER A 62 7.23 -12.83 -25.06
CA SER A 62 8.68 -13.02 -24.98
C SER A 62 9.34 -12.19 -23.87
N ASP A 63 8.70 -11.08 -23.50
CA ASP A 63 9.23 -10.14 -22.52
C ASP A 63 8.72 -10.40 -21.10
N ILE A 64 7.66 -11.19 -20.88
CA ILE A 64 7.23 -11.55 -19.52
C ILE A 64 8.24 -12.51 -18.87
N TYR A 65 8.48 -12.30 -17.59
CA TYR A 65 9.36 -13.08 -16.74
C TYR A 65 8.55 -13.69 -15.60
N ILE A 66 8.63 -15.02 -15.45
CA ILE A 66 7.97 -15.80 -14.39
C ILE A 66 8.94 -16.89 -13.97
N GLU A 67 9.54 -16.73 -12.79
CA GLU A 67 10.44 -17.73 -12.19
C GLU A 67 10.11 -17.90 -10.73
N GLN A 68 10.23 -19.13 -10.24
CA GLN A 68 10.07 -19.45 -8.84
C GLN A 68 11.45 -19.72 -8.23
N GLU A 69 11.77 -19.02 -7.15
CA GLU A 69 12.99 -19.21 -6.36
C GLU A 69 12.57 -19.60 -4.93
N GLY A 70 12.69 -20.89 -4.60
CA GLY A 70 12.17 -21.39 -3.32
C GLY A 70 10.65 -21.21 -3.22
N SER A 71 10.21 -20.43 -2.24
CA SER A 71 8.79 -20.11 -1.99
C SER A 71 8.34 -18.77 -2.58
N GLU A 72 9.22 -18.04 -3.26
CA GLU A 72 8.91 -16.75 -3.89
C GLU A 72 8.67 -16.91 -5.40
N LEU A 73 7.52 -16.41 -5.87
CA LEU A 73 7.19 -16.28 -7.29
C LEU A 73 7.61 -14.89 -7.79
N ASN A 74 8.65 -14.84 -8.60
CA ASN A 74 9.17 -13.63 -9.20
C ASN A 74 8.50 -13.36 -10.55
N LEU A 75 7.86 -12.21 -10.68
CA LEU A 75 7.10 -11.76 -11.85
C LEU A 75 7.69 -10.44 -12.35
N GLY A 76 7.88 -10.30 -13.66
CA GLY A 76 8.37 -9.04 -14.20
C GLY A 76 8.60 -9.06 -15.70
N ARG A 77 9.60 -8.30 -16.15
CA ARG A 77 9.96 -8.22 -17.57
C ARG A 77 11.42 -8.61 -17.80
N ASN A 78 11.66 -9.54 -18.73
CA ASN A 78 13.01 -9.93 -19.15
C ASN A 78 13.82 -8.74 -19.62
N SER A 79 13.17 -7.82 -20.33
CA SER A 79 13.79 -6.57 -20.72
C SER A 79 14.35 -5.90 -19.48
N LEU A 80 13.61 -5.66 -18.41
CA LEU A 80 14.09 -4.93 -17.22
C LEU A 80 15.06 -5.71 -16.32
N ARG A 81 15.20 -7.03 -16.49
CA ARG A 81 16.02 -7.92 -15.64
C ARG A 81 17.52 -7.71 -15.80
N ASP A 82 18.00 -7.50 -17.04
CA ASP A 82 19.44 -7.46 -17.32
C ASP A 82 20.09 -6.10 -17.03
N LYS A 83 20.97 -6.07 -16.02
CA LYS A 83 21.77 -4.92 -15.57
C LYS A 83 22.91 -4.51 -16.51
N LYS A 84 23.07 -5.15 -17.67
CA LYS A 84 24.25 -4.99 -18.54
C LYS A 84 24.22 -3.76 -19.47
N GLY A 85 23.18 -2.93 -19.38
CA GLY A 85 23.01 -1.71 -20.18
C GLY A 85 22.90 -0.46 -19.31
N TRP A 86 23.30 0.68 -19.88
CA TRP A 86 23.08 2.02 -19.30
C TRP A 86 21.60 2.24 -18.92
N ALA A 87 21.36 3.24 -18.07
CA ALA A 87 20.05 3.57 -17.49
C ALA A 87 18.88 3.35 -18.48
N ARG A 88 17.95 2.49 -18.07
CA ARG A 88 16.80 2.14 -18.88
C ARG A 88 15.71 3.16 -18.62
N ASN A 89 15.23 3.81 -19.67
CA ASN A 89 14.12 4.75 -19.53
C ASN A 89 12.80 3.99 -19.65
N VAL A 90 12.11 3.83 -18.53
CA VAL A 90 10.75 3.30 -18.48
C VAL A 90 9.78 4.48 -18.40
N SER A 91 8.85 4.53 -19.33
CA SER A 91 7.77 5.51 -19.34
C SER A 91 6.44 4.77 -19.35
N VAL A 92 5.65 4.99 -18.30
CA VAL A 92 4.27 4.51 -18.19
C VAL A 92 3.35 5.71 -18.39
N ASN A 93 2.39 5.59 -19.30
CA ASN A 93 1.42 6.65 -19.57
C ASN A 93 0.04 6.03 -19.77
N VAL A 94 -1.00 6.59 -19.15
CA VAL A 94 -2.38 6.10 -19.31
C VAL A 94 -3.08 6.96 -20.36
N LYS A 95 -3.58 6.33 -21.43
CA LYS A 95 -4.44 7.01 -22.42
C LYS A 95 -5.72 6.22 -22.61
N ASN A 96 -6.87 6.90 -22.47
CA ASN A 96 -8.20 6.31 -22.62
C ASN A 96 -8.40 5.05 -21.76
N GLY A 97 -7.89 5.06 -20.52
CA GLY A 97 -7.97 3.93 -19.60
C GLY A 97 -7.03 2.76 -19.90
N ARG A 98 -6.14 2.86 -20.90
CA ARG A 98 -5.14 1.83 -21.21
C ARG A 98 -3.74 2.29 -20.85
N LYS A 99 -2.97 1.42 -20.18
CA LYS A 99 -1.55 1.63 -19.92
C LYS A 99 -0.77 1.51 -21.23
N ILE A 100 -0.01 2.55 -21.57
CA ILE A 100 0.97 2.58 -22.66
C ILE A 100 2.34 2.58 -22.00
N ILE A 101 3.06 1.48 -22.18
CA ILE A 101 4.39 1.30 -21.62
C ILE A 101 5.41 1.48 -22.73
N LYS A 102 6.44 2.29 -22.47
CA LYS A 102 7.60 2.43 -23.33
C LYS A 102 8.87 2.10 -22.55
N ILE A 103 9.72 1.30 -23.17
CA ILE A 103 11.06 0.98 -22.66
C ILE A 103 12.06 1.46 -23.70
N ASN A 104 12.93 2.39 -23.32
CA ASN A 104 13.89 3.06 -24.22
C ASN A 104 13.19 3.65 -25.47
N GLY A 105 12.02 4.27 -25.27
CA GLY A 105 11.22 4.90 -26.33
C GLY A 105 10.38 3.94 -27.19
N LYS A 106 10.63 2.63 -27.12
CA LYS A 106 9.86 1.61 -27.85
C LYS A 106 8.63 1.19 -27.03
N ARG A 107 7.45 1.17 -27.66
CA ARG A 107 6.23 0.63 -27.05
C ARG A 107 6.37 -0.88 -26.85
N VAL A 108 5.96 -1.36 -25.68
CA VAL A 108 5.99 -2.77 -25.28
C VAL A 108 4.60 -3.21 -24.79
N PRO A 109 4.29 -4.51 -24.79
CA PRO A 109 2.98 -5.00 -24.35
C PRO A 109 2.75 -4.74 -22.85
N THR A 110 1.47 -4.65 -22.47
CA THR A 110 1.00 -4.66 -21.08
C THR A 110 0.63 -6.10 -20.73
N TYR A 111 1.06 -6.55 -19.55
CA TYR A 111 0.78 -7.90 -19.06
C TYR A 111 -0.11 -7.83 -17.83
N THR A 112 -1.15 -8.65 -17.80
CA THR A 112 -1.92 -8.98 -16.60
C THR A 112 -1.64 -10.42 -16.21
N VAL A 113 -1.09 -10.65 -15.02
CA VAL A 113 -0.75 -11.97 -14.49
C VAL A 113 -1.76 -12.33 -13.40
N ARG A 114 -2.65 -13.27 -13.70
CA ARG A 114 -3.59 -13.85 -12.73
C ARG A 114 -2.91 -15.01 -12.02
N VAL A 115 -2.86 -14.94 -10.70
CA VAL A 115 -2.20 -15.92 -9.84
C VAL A 115 -3.20 -16.46 -8.82
N THR A 116 -3.24 -17.77 -8.66
CA THR A 116 -4.01 -18.45 -7.61
C THR A 116 -3.09 -19.36 -6.81
N ALA A 117 -3.22 -19.36 -5.49
CA ALA A 117 -2.53 -20.29 -4.58
C ALA A 117 -3.36 -20.50 -3.30
N PRO A 118 -3.16 -21.59 -2.56
CA PRO A 118 -3.94 -21.87 -1.34
C PRO A 118 -3.64 -20.92 -0.18
N ALA A 119 -2.48 -20.28 -0.18
CA ALA A 119 -2.06 -19.32 0.84
C ALA A 119 -1.08 -18.30 0.24
N LEU A 120 -0.98 -17.15 0.90
CA LEU A 120 0.01 -16.11 0.60
C LEU A 120 0.46 -15.47 1.91
N ASP A 121 1.76 -15.58 2.18
CA ASP A 121 2.45 -15.03 3.35
C ASP A 121 3.26 -13.78 2.99
N GLY A 122 3.42 -13.46 1.70
CA GLY A 122 4.14 -12.24 1.29
C GLY A 122 3.77 -11.68 -0.07
N ALA A 123 3.86 -10.37 -0.20
CA ALA A 123 3.60 -9.64 -1.43
C ALA A 123 4.54 -8.43 -1.54
N ALA A 124 5.30 -8.35 -2.64
CA ALA A 124 6.18 -7.25 -2.94
C ALA A 124 5.88 -6.66 -4.33
N ALA A 125 5.79 -5.34 -4.43
CA ALA A 125 5.62 -4.63 -5.69
C ALA A 125 6.71 -3.55 -5.84
N SER A 126 7.37 -3.51 -6.99
CA SER A 126 8.37 -2.48 -7.27
C SER A 126 8.46 -2.08 -8.73
N GLN A 127 9.04 -0.90 -8.99
CA GLN A 127 9.37 -0.39 -10.31
C GLN A 127 8.11 -0.24 -11.20
N SER A 128 7.10 0.46 -10.68
CA SER A 128 5.80 0.66 -11.34
C SER A 128 4.99 -0.61 -11.59
N ALA A 129 5.27 -1.69 -10.86
CA ALA A 129 4.39 -2.85 -10.80
C ALA A 129 3.10 -2.49 -10.05
N ARG A 130 2.02 -3.19 -10.40
CA ARG A 130 0.81 -3.23 -9.60
C ARG A 130 0.58 -4.66 -9.12
N LEU A 131 0.31 -4.84 -7.84
CA LEU A 131 -0.06 -6.12 -7.26
C LEU A 131 -1.32 -5.97 -6.41
N ASP A 132 -2.40 -6.61 -6.83
CA ASP A 132 -3.65 -6.70 -6.09
C ASP A 132 -3.77 -8.11 -5.50
N ALA A 133 -3.68 -8.25 -4.17
CA ALA A 133 -3.71 -9.54 -3.49
C ALA A 133 -4.96 -9.68 -2.61
N THR A 134 -5.79 -10.68 -2.93
CA THR A 134 -7.11 -10.84 -2.33
C THR A 134 -7.33 -12.19 -1.66
N GLY A 135 -8.11 -12.18 -0.57
CA GLY A 135 -8.45 -13.38 0.19
C GLY A 135 -7.31 -13.90 1.06
N ILE A 136 -6.41 -13.01 1.50
CA ILE A 136 -5.28 -13.37 2.35
C ILE A 136 -5.79 -13.87 3.71
N ALA A 137 -5.26 -15.00 4.17
CA ALA A 137 -5.48 -15.52 5.50
C ALA A 137 -4.17 -16.16 5.98
N SER A 138 -3.35 -15.39 6.69
CA SER A 138 -2.01 -15.82 7.09
C SER A 138 -1.78 -15.66 8.60
N ASN A 139 -0.81 -16.40 9.13
CA ASN A 139 -0.36 -16.17 10.51
C ASN A 139 0.62 -15.00 10.58
N ALA A 140 1.53 -14.92 9.61
CA ALA A 140 2.49 -13.84 9.45
C ALA A 140 2.47 -13.40 7.99
N PHE A 141 2.30 -12.10 7.74
CA PHE A 141 2.31 -11.52 6.41
C PHE A 141 3.43 -10.49 6.27
N SER A 142 4.14 -10.50 5.14
CA SER A 142 5.09 -9.45 4.78
C SER A 142 4.68 -8.74 3.49
N GLY A 143 4.39 -7.44 3.58
CA GLY A 143 4.06 -6.58 2.45
C GLY A 143 5.16 -5.57 2.19
N SER A 144 5.54 -5.34 0.92
CA SER A 144 6.42 -4.22 0.60
C SER A 144 6.08 -3.56 -0.74
N VAL A 145 6.12 -2.23 -0.76
CA VAL A 145 5.94 -1.45 -1.98
C VAL A 145 7.04 -0.43 -2.14
N SER A 146 7.57 -0.29 -3.36
CA SER A 146 8.56 0.75 -3.63
C SER A 146 8.66 1.20 -5.08
N SER A 147 9.36 2.31 -5.31
CA SER A 147 9.70 2.79 -6.65
C SER A 147 8.46 3.00 -7.53
N SER A 148 7.51 3.77 -7.01
CA SER A 148 6.25 4.12 -7.69
C SER A 148 5.38 2.93 -8.09
N ALA A 149 5.46 1.85 -7.32
CA ALA A 149 4.58 0.69 -7.47
C ALA A 149 3.33 0.84 -6.59
N ASP A 150 2.31 0.05 -6.91
CA ASP A 150 1.04 -0.01 -6.17
C ASP A 150 0.89 -1.43 -5.58
N LEU A 151 0.53 -1.51 -4.29
CA LEU A 151 0.19 -2.77 -3.62
C LEU A 151 -1.16 -2.64 -2.92
N SER A 152 -2.15 -3.43 -3.34
CA SER A 152 -3.44 -3.53 -2.65
C SER A 152 -3.59 -4.89 -1.97
N LEU A 153 -3.98 -4.89 -0.71
CA LEU A 153 -4.13 -6.08 0.12
C LEU A 153 -5.55 -6.19 0.67
N SER A 154 -6.13 -7.39 0.64
CA SER A 154 -7.37 -7.69 1.35
C SER A 154 -7.37 -9.06 2.00
N GLY A 155 -7.89 -9.14 3.22
CA GLY A 155 -7.90 -10.36 4.03
C GLY A 155 -7.58 -10.10 5.49
N THR A 156 -6.97 -11.09 6.15
CA THR A 156 -6.63 -11.04 7.57
C THR A 156 -5.27 -11.67 7.86
N ALA A 157 -4.57 -11.16 8.86
CA ALA A 157 -3.40 -11.82 9.42
C ALA A 157 -3.32 -11.69 10.95
N ALA A 158 -2.70 -12.66 11.62
CA ALA A 158 -2.40 -12.51 13.05
C ALA A 158 -1.27 -11.48 13.27
N SER A 159 -0.26 -11.49 12.40
CA SER A 159 0.82 -10.50 12.40
C SER A 159 1.14 -10.04 10.98
N ALA A 160 1.39 -8.75 10.78
CA ALA A 160 1.79 -8.19 9.50
C ALA A 160 2.92 -7.17 9.65
N ASP A 161 3.86 -7.23 8.72
CA ASP A 161 4.94 -6.28 8.56
C ASP A 161 4.81 -5.67 7.15
N LEU A 162 4.44 -4.38 7.08
CA LEU A 162 4.20 -3.68 5.82
C LEU A 162 5.17 -2.51 5.67
N ARG A 163 5.82 -2.42 4.51
CA ARG A 163 6.82 -1.39 4.21
C ARG A 163 6.48 -0.60 2.96
N GLY A 164 6.51 0.73 3.05
CA GLY A 164 6.40 1.65 1.92
C GLY A 164 7.67 2.48 1.77
N SER A 165 8.18 2.61 0.55
CA SER A 165 9.28 3.55 0.28
C SER A 165 9.33 4.07 -1.15
N SER A 166 10.06 5.18 -1.39
CA SER A 166 10.36 5.68 -2.73
C SER A 166 9.11 5.85 -3.59
N SER A 167 8.11 6.58 -3.06
CA SER A 167 6.83 6.83 -3.72
C SER A 167 5.98 5.59 -4.02
N GLY A 168 6.13 4.52 -3.25
CA GLY A 168 5.21 3.38 -3.31
C GLY A 168 3.87 3.69 -2.62
N ASP A 169 2.77 3.18 -3.18
CA ASP A 169 1.41 3.29 -2.65
C ASP A 169 0.96 1.92 -2.10
N LEU A 170 0.66 1.85 -0.80
CA LEU A 170 0.18 0.65 -0.12
C LEU A 170 -1.24 0.87 0.39
N ASP A 171 -2.21 0.17 -0.19
CA ASP A 171 -3.58 0.12 0.31
C ASP A 171 -3.87 -1.22 0.98
N ALA A 172 -3.80 -1.23 2.31
CA ALA A 172 -4.18 -2.32 3.20
C ALA A 172 -5.41 -1.97 4.04
N SER A 173 -6.24 -1.02 3.60
CA SER A 173 -7.48 -0.64 4.33
C SER A 173 -8.47 -1.81 4.44
N ALA A 174 -8.45 -2.74 3.48
CA ALA A 174 -9.26 -3.97 3.47
C ALA A 174 -8.52 -5.19 4.06
N PHE A 175 -7.35 -5.00 4.66
CA PHE A 175 -6.53 -6.05 5.24
C PHE A 175 -6.36 -5.82 6.75
N LEU A 176 -6.99 -6.67 7.56
CA LEU A 176 -7.01 -6.53 9.01
C LEU A 176 -5.94 -7.40 9.68
N ALA A 177 -4.96 -6.75 10.32
CA ALA A 177 -3.96 -7.43 11.14
C ALA A 177 -4.28 -7.29 12.65
N GLU A 178 -3.99 -8.33 13.44
CA GLU A 178 -4.07 -8.22 14.92
C GLU A 178 -2.89 -7.41 15.47
N SER A 179 -1.66 -7.77 15.08
CA SER A 179 -0.45 -6.98 15.31
C SER A 179 0.12 -6.48 13.99
N LEU A 180 0.38 -5.18 13.90
CA LEU A 180 0.84 -4.53 12.68
C LEU A 180 2.12 -3.72 12.96
N THR A 181 3.14 -3.97 12.15
CA THR A 181 4.33 -3.10 12.03
C THR A 181 4.26 -2.39 10.68
N LEU A 182 4.40 -1.07 10.67
CA LEU A 182 4.42 -0.22 9.48
C LEU A 182 5.73 0.57 9.41
N ASP A 183 6.50 0.38 8.35
CA ASP A 183 7.66 1.23 8.04
C ASP A 183 7.36 2.06 6.78
N ALA A 184 7.11 3.35 6.93
CA ALA A 184 6.91 4.30 5.84
C ALA A 184 8.12 5.22 5.69
N SER A 185 8.67 5.32 4.48
CA SER A 185 9.73 6.29 4.21
C SER A 185 9.67 6.90 2.81
N SER A 186 10.42 7.97 2.58
CA SER A 186 10.75 8.50 1.24
C SER A 186 9.51 8.70 0.34
N SER A 187 8.54 9.48 0.85
CA SER A 187 7.32 9.86 0.14
C SER A 187 6.40 8.71 -0.27
N SER A 188 6.33 7.65 0.53
CA SER A 188 5.31 6.61 0.37
C SER A 188 3.98 7.03 0.97
N ASP A 189 2.91 6.49 0.38
CA ASP A 189 1.52 6.68 0.82
C ASP A 189 1.03 5.32 1.33
N ILE A 190 0.55 5.26 2.58
CA ILE A 190 0.11 4.00 3.20
C ILE A 190 -1.26 4.17 3.84
N ARG A 191 -2.20 3.27 3.52
CA ARG A 191 -3.46 3.09 4.25
C ARG A 191 -3.49 1.70 4.88
N ALA A 192 -3.82 1.59 6.16
CA ALA A 192 -3.85 0.29 6.84
C ALA A 192 -4.93 0.18 7.93
N ALA A 193 -5.25 -1.06 8.31
CA ALA A 193 -6.17 -1.36 9.40
C ALA A 193 -5.57 -2.37 10.39
N VAL A 194 -5.74 -2.10 11.68
CA VAL A 194 -5.29 -2.96 12.79
C VAL A 194 -6.40 -3.13 13.82
N GLY A 195 -6.50 -4.30 14.45
CA GLY A 195 -7.53 -4.52 15.48
C GLY A 195 -7.16 -5.53 16.56
N GLY A 196 -7.44 -5.17 17.82
CA GLY A 196 -7.21 -6.02 18.99
C GLY A 196 -5.78 -5.97 19.55
N GLY A 197 -4.78 -6.29 18.75
CA GLY A 197 -3.39 -6.45 19.19
C GLY A 197 -2.65 -5.12 19.33
N SER A 198 -1.64 -4.88 18.49
CA SER A 198 -0.71 -3.75 18.64
C SER A 198 -0.37 -3.11 17.30
N LEU A 199 -0.08 -1.81 17.32
CA LEU A 199 0.49 -1.06 16.20
C LEU A 199 1.87 -0.52 16.57
N ASP A 200 2.83 -0.76 15.71
CA ASP A 200 4.16 -0.14 15.72
C ASP A 200 4.38 0.55 14.37
N LEU A 201 4.52 1.87 14.37
CA LEU A 201 4.52 2.70 13.15
C LEU A 201 5.74 3.62 13.15
N GLU A 202 6.64 3.42 12.20
CA GLU A 202 7.74 4.32 11.89
C GLU A 202 7.43 5.07 10.58
N ALA A 203 7.37 6.40 10.64
CA ALA A 203 7.12 7.25 9.46
C ALA A 203 8.20 8.32 9.32
N SER A 204 8.80 8.44 8.12
CA SER A 204 9.82 9.46 7.89
C SER A 204 9.94 9.95 6.45
N SER A 205 10.48 11.16 6.29
CA SER A 205 10.86 11.72 4.98
C SER A 205 9.66 11.90 4.04
N SER A 206 8.72 12.78 4.46
CA SER A 206 7.60 13.26 3.62
C SER A 206 6.61 12.18 3.21
N THR A 207 6.28 11.27 4.12
CA THR A 207 5.31 10.18 3.93
C THR A 207 3.92 10.57 4.42
N ASP A 208 2.89 10.05 3.78
CA ASP A 208 1.50 10.16 4.20
C ASP A 208 0.99 8.80 4.69
N VAL A 209 0.62 8.68 5.96
CA VAL A 209 0.16 7.41 6.57
C VAL A 209 -1.21 7.59 7.22
N GLU A 210 -2.18 6.78 6.82
CA GLU A 210 -3.54 6.75 7.36
C GLU A 210 -3.85 5.37 7.97
N VAL A 211 -4.17 5.31 9.26
CA VAL A 211 -4.45 4.04 9.96
C VAL A 211 -5.79 4.08 10.69
N THR A 212 -6.58 3.01 10.54
CA THR A 212 -7.73 2.73 11.40
C THR A 212 -7.36 1.66 12.43
N ALA A 213 -7.39 2.02 13.71
CA ALA A 213 -7.07 1.15 14.84
C ALA A 213 -8.33 0.83 15.66
N ALA A 214 -8.73 -0.44 15.74
CA ALA A 214 -9.95 -0.85 16.43
C ALA A 214 -9.67 -1.71 17.67
N ASN A 215 -9.94 -1.17 18.86
CA ASN A 215 -9.72 -1.84 20.14
C ASN A 215 -8.27 -2.31 20.34
N THR A 216 -7.31 -1.50 19.90
CA THR A 216 -5.89 -1.85 19.91
C THR A 216 -5.30 -1.69 21.32
N ALA A 217 -4.59 -2.69 21.82
CA ALA A 217 -4.02 -2.65 23.16
C ALA A 217 -2.90 -1.60 23.30
N GLN A 218 -2.05 -1.47 22.28
CA GLN A 218 -0.93 -0.54 22.28
C GLN A 218 -0.70 0.05 20.89
N VAL A 219 -0.52 1.37 20.84
CA VAL A 219 -0.11 2.11 19.65
C VAL A 219 1.22 2.80 19.93
N VAL A 220 2.22 2.57 19.07
CA VAL A 220 3.51 3.25 19.10
C VAL A 220 3.71 3.93 17.75
N ILE A 221 4.03 5.23 17.77
CA ILE A 221 4.23 6.06 16.58
C ILE A 221 5.55 6.82 16.76
N ASP A 222 6.49 6.59 15.85
CA ASP A 222 7.72 7.35 15.69
C ASP A 222 7.68 8.08 14.33
N ALA A 223 7.47 9.40 14.37
CA ALA A 223 7.33 10.24 13.19
C ALA A 223 8.47 11.27 13.09
N SER A 224 9.10 11.40 11.92
CA SER A 224 10.14 12.40 11.73
C SER A 224 10.30 12.95 10.32
N SER A 225 10.97 14.08 10.19
CA SER A 225 11.39 14.62 8.88
C SER A 225 10.20 14.85 7.94
N SER A 226 9.22 15.63 8.42
CA SER A 226 8.01 16.00 7.67
C SER A 226 7.13 14.82 7.28
N ALA A 227 7.05 13.79 8.12
CA ALA A 227 6.04 12.74 7.97
C ALA A 227 4.69 13.22 8.50
N ASP A 228 3.62 12.87 7.79
CA ASP A 228 2.24 13.18 8.12
C ASP A 228 1.52 11.86 8.46
N VAL A 229 1.04 11.74 9.71
CA VAL A 229 0.39 10.52 10.22
C VAL A 229 -0.99 10.86 10.74
N ILE A 230 -2.01 10.21 10.19
CA ILE A 230 -3.40 10.31 10.64
C ILE A 230 -3.85 8.95 11.17
N ILE A 231 -4.33 8.92 12.40
CA ILE A 231 -4.83 7.69 13.02
C ILE A 231 -6.17 7.91 13.72
N SER A 232 -7.07 6.95 13.56
CA SER A 232 -8.42 6.99 14.15
C SER A 232 -8.83 5.66 14.79
N GLY A 233 -9.87 5.71 15.64
CA GLY A 233 -10.52 4.55 16.25
C GLY A 233 -10.37 4.50 17.76
N THR A 234 -9.99 3.35 18.33
CA THR A 234 -9.86 3.19 19.79
C THR A 234 -8.59 2.43 20.18
N CYS A 235 -7.95 2.89 21.24
CA CYS A 235 -6.82 2.18 21.85
C CYS A 235 -6.86 2.21 23.37
N LYS A 236 -6.03 1.38 24.01
CA LYS A 236 -5.82 1.47 25.45
C LYS A 236 -4.65 2.41 25.77
N ASP A 237 -3.47 2.12 25.24
CA ASP A 237 -2.24 2.85 25.54
C ASP A 237 -1.60 3.36 24.23
N ILE A 238 -1.21 4.64 24.19
CA ILE A 238 -0.53 5.27 23.03
C ILE A 238 0.81 5.89 23.43
N ASN A 239 1.83 5.74 22.58
CA ASN A 239 3.12 6.40 22.69
C ASN A 239 3.43 7.09 21.36
N ILE A 240 3.66 8.40 21.38
CA ILE A 240 3.97 9.20 20.18
C ILE A 240 5.28 9.94 20.42
N SER A 241 6.20 9.81 19.47
CA SER A 241 7.45 10.56 19.40
C SER A 241 7.53 11.22 18.03
N ALA A 242 7.34 12.54 17.97
CA ALA A 242 7.39 13.32 16.73
C ALA A 242 8.57 14.31 16.76
N SER A 243 9.29 14.43 15.64
CA SER A 243 10.37 15.41 15.53
C SER A 243 10.61 15.93 14.12
N SER A 244 11.32 17.05 14.01
CA SER A 244 11.78 17.59 12.73
C SER A 244 10.60 17.88 11.78
N SER A 245 9.63 18.65 12.29
CA SER A 245 8.43 19.07 11.55
C SER A 245 7.55 17.93 11.04
N ALA A 246 7.46 16.84 11.78
CA ALA A 246 6.46 15.80 11.55
C ALA A 246 5.15 16.18 12.24
N ASP A 247 4.04 15.81 11.60
CA ASP A 247 2.69 16.13 12.04
C ASP A 247 1.94 14.81 12.32
N VAL A 248 1.42 14.65 13.53
CA VAL A 248 0.69 13.45 13.96
C VAL A 248 -0.71 13.84 14.46
N GLU A 249 -1.72 13.48 13.68
CA GLU A 249 -3.13 13.69 13.98
C GLU A 249 -3.77 12.41 14.54
N ALA A 250 -3.99 12.39 15.86
CA ALA A 250 -4.61 11.29 16.59
C ALA A 250 -5.83 11.74 17.41
N ASP A 251 -6.50 12.82 17.00
CA ASP A 251 -7.69 13.35 17.68
C ASP A 251 -8.90 12.41 17.57
N ASP A 252 -9.02 11.72 16.44
CA ASP A 252 -10.07 10.74 16.19
C ASP A 252 -9.72 9.34 16.74
N LEU A 253 -8.63 9.22 17.52
CA LEU A 253 -8.20 8.00 18.19
C LEU A 253 -8.41 8.12 19.71
N ASP A 254 -9.49 7.52 20.20
CA ASP A 254 -9.82 7.54 21.63
C ASP A 254 -8.96 6.54 22.40
N CYS A 255 -8.02 7.06 23.20
CA CYS A 255 -7.13 6.26 24.04
C CYS A 255 -7.31 6.53 25.55
N VAL A 256 -6.87 5.59 26.39
CA VAL A 256 -6.94 5.72 27.85
C VAL A 256 -5.68 6.40 28.40
N SER A 257 -4.50 5.93 28.02
CA SER A 257 -3.22 6.45 28.52
C SER A 257 -2.30 6.87 27.39
N GLY A 258 -1.54 7.96 27.55
CA GLY A 258 -0.58 8.45 26.56
C GLY A 258 0.77 8.90 27.13
N ASP A 259 1.87 8.57 26.45
CA ASP A 259 3.19 9.22 26.59
C ASP A 259 3.52 9.94 25.27
N ILE A 260 3.55 11.26 25.28
CA ILE A 260 3.57 12.10 24.08
C ILE A 260 4.81 12.99 24.13
N GLN A 261 5.63 12.91 23.09
CA GLN A 261 6.89 13.66 22.99
C GLN A 261 6.98 14.34 21.63
N ALA A 262 7.04 15.67 21.63
CA ALA A 262 7.21 16.47 20.42
C ALA A 262 8.47 17.35 20.54
N SER A 263 9.24 17.43 19.45
CA SER A 263 10.40 18.32 19.41
C SER A 263 10.72 18.87 18.03
N SER A 264 11.50 19.95 17.97
CA SER A 264 12.04 20.49 16.71
C SER A 264 10.96 20.85 15.70
N GLY A 265 9.94 21.59 16.16
CA GLY A 265 8.85 22.09 15.34
C GLY A 265 7.86 21.03 14.84
N ALA A 266 7.72 19.91 15.56
CA ALA A 266 6.72 18.88 15.28
C ALA A 266 5.40 19.20 16.00
N ASP A 267 4.28 18.80 15.40
CA ASP A 267 2.95 19.03 15.93
C ASP A 267 2.24 17.70 16.19
N ILE A 268 1.66 17.55 17.39
CA ILE A 268 0.92 16.34 17.76
C ILE A 268 -0.46 16.73 18.30
N SER A 269 -1.50 16.05 17.82
CA SER A 269 -2.85 16.13 18.39
C SER A 269 -3.33 14.73 18.81
N THR A 270 -3.96 14.60 19.99
CA THR A 270 -4.38 13.28 20.53
C THR A 270 -5.57 13.37 21.48
N SER A 271 -6.43 12.34 21.50
CA SER A 271 -7.56 12.21 22.45
C SER A 271 -7.25 11.22 23.58
N LEU A 272 -7.27 11.71 24.84
CA LEU A 272 -6.95 10.91 26.02
C LEU A 272 -7.98 11.08 27.14
N SER A 273 -8.43 9.96 27.70
CA SER A 273 -9.48 9.93 28.75
C SER A 273 -8.97 9.65 30.16
N GLY A 274 -7.83 8.97 30.32
CA GLY A 274 -7.31 8.50 31.61
C GLY A 274 -6.10 9.27 32.11
N SER A 275 -4.94 9.09 31.48
CA SER A 275 -3.69 9.73 31.91
C SER A 275 -2.81 10.15 30.74
N VAL A 276 -2.09 11.25 30.92
CA VAL A 276 -1.15 11.75 29.91
C VAL A 276 0.17 12.17 30.56
N LYS A 277 1.26 11.83 29.88
CA LYS A 277 2.61 12.35 30.11
C LYS A 277 3.07 13.02 28.84
N ALA A 278 3.15 14.35 28.82
CA ALA A 278 3.42 15.14 27.62
C ALA A 278 4.71 15.96 27.76
N ARG A 279 5.56 15.96 26.73
CA ARG A 279 6.80 16.75 26.66
C ARG A 279 6.92 17.46 25.32
N ALA A 280 6.92 18.79 25.35
CA ALA A 280 7.12 19.63 24.18
C ALA A 280 8.42 20.44 24.33
N SER A 281 9.21 20.48 23.27
CA SER A 281 10.41 21.32 23.26
C SER A 281 10.84 21.81 21.88
N SER A 282 11.67 22.85 21.84
CA SER A 282 12.29 23.34 20.60
C SER A 282 11.25 23.73 19.54
N GLY A 283 10.23 24.50 19.96
CA GLY A 283 9.19 25.04 19.09
C GLY A 283 8.13 24.03 18.62
N ALA A 284 7.97 22.91 19.33
CA ALA A 284 6.97 21.89 19.02
C ALA A 284 5.68 22.09 19.83
N ASP A 285 4.53 21.76 19.25
CA ASP A 285 3.23 21.93 19.88
C ASP A 285 2.52 20.57 20.11
N ILE A 286 1.87 20.41 21.27
CA ILE A 286 1.06 19.23 21.59
C ILE A 286 -0.34 19.68 22.02
N SER A 287 -1.36 19.24 21.28
CA SER A 287 -2.76 19.43 21.64
C SER A 287 -3.34 18.13 22.20
N VAL A 288 -3.80 18.15 23.44
CA VAL A 288 -4.44 17.00 24.08
C VAL A 288 -5.92 17.26 24.26
N HIS A 289 -6.73 16.48 23.56
CA HIS A 289 -8.19 16.47 23.66
C HIS A 289 -8.68 15.55 24.77
N GLY A 290 -9.87 15.86 25.29
CA GLY A 290 -10.52 15.09 26.35
C GLY A 290 -10.19 15.61 27.75
N ASN A 291 -10.42 14.76 28.76
CA ASN A 291 -10.21 15.15 30.16
C ASN A 291 -9.46 14.08 30.96
N PRO A 292 -8.16 13.87 30.68
CA PRO A 292 -7.35 12.91 31.42
C PRO A 292 -7.25 13.32 32.89
N ALA A 293 -7.55 12.37 33.78
CA ALA A 293 -7.56 12.54 35.22
C ALA A 293 -6.16 12.77 35.83
N SER A 294 -5.11 12.30 35.16
CA SER A 294 -3.71 12.48 35.57
C SER A 294 -2.89 13.12 34.45
N ARG A 295 -2.15 14.18 34.77
CA ARG A 295 -1.35 14.95 33.81
C ARG A 295 0.07 15.17 34.36
N ASP A 296 1.09 14.74 33.62
CA ASP A 296 2.52 15.04 33.83
C ASP A 296 3.04 15.78 32.60
N VAL A 297 3.30 17.08 32.73
CA VAL A 297 3.51 17.98 31.59
C VAL A 297 4.83 18.72 31.74
N GLN A 298 5.64 18.75 30.68
CA GLN A 298 6.91 19.49 30.64
C GLN A 298 7.06 20.26 29.33
N GLU A 299 7.18 21.57 29.45
CA GLU A 299 7.42 22.50 28.34
C GLU A 299 8.79 23.15 28.50
N SER A 300 9.53 23.27 27.41
CA SER A 300 10.81 23.99 27.40
C SER A 300 11.19 24.50 26.02
N SER A 301 12.13 25.44 25.93
CA SER A 301 12.70 25.88 24.64
C SER A 301 11.66 26.27 23.58
N GLY A 302 10.54 26.88 24.01
CA GLY A 302 9.48 27.36 23.13
C GLY A 302 8.48 26.31 22.64
N GLY A 303 8.45 25.10 23.21
CA GLY A 303 7.33 24.19 22.97
C GLY A 303 6.12 24.50 23.86
N ASP A 304 4.92 24.18 23.38
CA ASP A 304 3.62 24.47 24.02
C ASP A 304 2.79 23.18 24.15
N ILE A 305 2.04 23.06 25.25
CA ILE A 305 1.11 21.94 25.47
C ILE A 305 -0.26 22.50 25.86
N ASP A 306 -1.25 22.32 24.97
CA ASP A 306 -2.62 22.77 25.20
C ASP A 306 -3.56 21.61 25.50
N PHE A 307 -4.60 21.89 26.30
CA PHE A 307 -5.62 20.93 26.69
C PHE A 307 -7.01 21.42 26.30
N ASN A 308 -7.60 20.77 25.30
CA ASN A 308 -8.91 21.09 24.76
C ASN A 308 -9.97 20.13 25.33
N GLY A 309 -10.83 20.66 26.21
CA GLY A 309 -11.88 19.91 26.91
C GLY A 309 -13.22 19.82 26.20
#